data_AF-A0A1G5RE62-F1
#
_entry.id   AF-A0A1G5RE62-F1
#
_cell.length_a   1.000
_cell.length_b   1.000
_cell.length_c   1.000
_cell.angle_alpha   90.00
_cell.angle_beta   90.00
_cell.angle_gamma   90.00
#
_symmetry.space_group_name_H-M   'P 1'
#
loop_
_entity.id
_entity.type
_entity.pdbx_description
1 polymer ?
#
loop_
_entity_poly.entity_id
_entity_poly.type
_entity_poly.pdbx_seq_one_letter_code
_entity_poly.pdbx_strand_id
1 'polypeptide(L)' 'MKIKYLDEGMVSKIIVTSFITERRKHNRCVDAALFMTSVRASSVGFLLKKTVITGKTTHVLRAYKILFRESEQ' A
#
# COMPACT_ATOMS: atom_id res chain seq x y z
N MET A 1 -2.00 8.59 7.67
CA MET A 1 -1.60 7.86 6.43
C MET A 1 -2.29 8.45 5.20
N LYS A 2 -1.60 8.63 4.07
CA LYS A 2 -2.21 9.03 2.77
C LYS A 2 -2.10 7.88 1.78
N ILE A 3 -3.21 7.46 1.18
CA ILE A 3 -3.25 6.37 0.19
C ILE A 3 -3.71 6.96 -1.15
N LYS A 4 -2.94 6.76 -2.21
CA LYS A 4 -3.29 7.14 -3.58
C LYS A 4 -3.34 5.90 -4.45
N TYR A 5 -4.37 5.79 -5.29
CA TYR A 5 -4.48 4.77 -6.32
C TYR A 5 -4.25 5.42 -7.69
N LEU A 6 -3.36 4.83 -8.48
CA LEU A 6 -3.14 5.16 -9.89
C LEU A 6 -3.46 3.94 -10.73
N ASP A 7 -4.30 4.13 -11.73
CA ASP A 7 -4.56 3.11 -12.73
C ASP A 7 -3.75 3.41 -14.00
N GLU A 8 -2.87 2.48 -14.38
CA GLU A 8 -2.10 2.56 -15.64
C GLU A 8 -2.65 1.52 -16.66
N GLY A 9 -3.90 1.08 -16.48
CA GLY A 9 -4.61 0.17 -17.38
C GLY A 9 -4.32 -1.30 -17.05
N MET A 10 -3.26 -1.88 -17.62
CA MET A 10 -2.91 -3.30 -17.39
C MET A 10 -2.30 -3.55 -16.01
N VAL A 11 -1.66 -2.52 -15.46
CA VAL A 11 -1.02 -2.54 -14.15
C VAL A 11 -1.56 -1.34 -13.37
N SER A 12 -1.81 -1.53 -12.09
CA SER A 12 -2.18 -0.42 -11.21
C SER A 12 -1.13 -0.26 -10.12
N LYS A 13 -1.06 0.95 -9.57
CA LYS A 13 -0.12 1.32 -8.53
C LYS A 13 -0.85 1.94 -7.36
N ILE A 14 -0.48 1.55 -6.14
CA ILE A 14 -0.92 2.22 -4.92
C ILE A 14 0.29 2.90 -4.30
N ILE A 15 0.16 4.16 -3.96
CA ILE A 15 1.17 4.93 -3.25
C ILE A 15 0.63 5.20 -1.85
N VAL A 16 1.23 4.54 -0.87
CA VAL A 16 0.97 4.76 0.55
C VAL A 16 2.08 5.64 1.11
N THR A 17 1.74 6.80 1.65
CA THR A 17 2.67 7.71 2.31
C THR A 17 2.29 7.86 3.77
N SER A 18 3.22 7.58 4.68
CA SER A 18 3.04 7.68 6.12
C SER A 18 4.18 8.45 6.78
N PHE A 19 3.89 9.03 7.95
CA PHE A 19 4.89 9.68 8.79
C PHE A 19 5.53 8.67 9.75
N ILE A 20 6.71 8.96 10.28
CA ILE A 20 7.45 8.04 11.16
C ILE A 20 6.68 7.63 12.43
N THR A 21 5.83 8.52 12.95
CA THR A 21 4.95 8.24 14.10
C THR A 21 3.96 7.13 13.82
N GLU A 22 3.52 6.99 12.56
CA GLU A 22 2.57 5.99 12.09
C GLU A 22 3.27 4.75 11.50
N ARG A 23 4.59 4.61 11.64
CA ARG A 23 5.40 3.57 10.97
C ARG A 23 4.94 2.14 11.29
N ARG A 24 4.52 1.87 12.53
CA ARG A 24 4.00 0.54 12.92
C ARG A 24 2.70 0.21 12.19
N LYS A 25 1.75 1.15 12.15
CA LYS A 25 0.48 1.00 11.43
C LYS A 25 0.72 0.82 9.93
N HIS A 26 1.60 1.62 9.35
CA HIS A 26 1.96 1.51 7.93
C HIS A 26 2.55 0.15 7.57
N ASN A 27 3.52 -0.35 8.36
CA ASN A 27 4.09 -1.68 8.11
C ASN A 27 3.03 -2.76 8.17
N ARG A 28 2.18 -2.75 9.21
CA ARG A 28 1.10 -3.73 9.35
C ARG A 28 0.13 -3.70 8.16
N CYS A 29 -0.27 -2.51 7.71
CA CYS A 29 -1.14 -2.35 6.54
C CYS A 29 -0.49 -2.92 5.27
N VAL A 30 0.78 -2.61 5.03
CA VAL A 30 1.53 -3.07 3.84
C VAL A 30 1.75 -4.58 3.89
N ASP A 31 2.12 -5.13 5.05
CA ASP A 31 2.36 -6.56 5.24
C ASP A 31 1.06 -7.35 5.08
N ALA A 32 -0.06 -6.87 5.61
CA ALA A 32 -1.37 -7.50 5.41
C ALA A 32 -1.78 -7.50 3.93
N ALA A 33 -1.53 -6.40 3.21
CA ALA A 33 -1.82 -6.31 1.77
C ALA A 33 -0.96 -7.28 0.95
N LEU A 34 0.33 -7.41 1.29
CA LEU A 34 1.27 -8.34 0.65
C LEU A 34 0.95 -9.81 0.96
N PHE A 35 0.51 -10.10 2.18
CA PHE A 35 0.16 -11.45 2.59
C PHE A 35 -1.11 -11.95 1.88
N MET A 36 -2.10 -11.06 1.72
CA MET A 36 -3.40 -11.40 1.14
C MET A 36 -3.43 -11.35 -0.38
N THR A 37 -2.47 -10.66 -1.02
CA THR A 37 -2.43 -10.50 -2.47
C THR A 37 -1.03 -10.63 -3.03
N SER A 38 -0.90 -11.32 -4.16
CA SER A 38 0.37 -11.39 -4.91
C SER A 38 0.62 -10.07 -5.65
N VAL A 39 1.07 -9.06 -4.91
CA VAL A 39 1.48 -7.73 -5.39
C VAL A 39 2.92 -7.45 -4.96
N ARG A 40 3.63 -6.58 -5.68
CA ARG A 40 5.01 -6.20 -5.34
C ARG A 40 5.00 -4.87 -4.61
N ALA A 41 5.58 -4.80 -3.43
CA ALA A 41 5.77 -3.54 -2.72
C ALA A 41 7.23 -3.10 -2.75
N SER A 42 7.44 -1.80 -2.94
CA SER A 42 8.73 -1.13 -2.78
C SER A 42 8.57 0.00 -1.78
N SER A 43 9.38 0.01 -0.73
CA SER A 43 9.31 1.03 0.33
C SER A 43 10.57 1.88 0.33
N VAL A 44 10.42 3.19 0.40
CA VAL A 44 11.50 4.18 0.41
C VAL A 44 11.25 5.21 1.51
N GLY A 45 12.32 5.64 2.18
CA GLY A 45 12.33 6.78 3.09
C GLY A 45 12.48 6.44 4.58
N PHE A 46 13.17 7.33 5.31
CA PHE A 46 13.52 7.15 6.72
C PHE A 46 12.55 7.90 7.67
N LEU A 47 12.27 9.18 7.38
CA LEU A 47 11.33 10.04 8.14
C LEU A 47 9.89 9.99 7.59
N LEU A 48 9.76 9.98 6.26
CA LEU A 48 8.50 9.79 5.54
C LEU A 48 8.58 8.45 4.83
N LYS A 49 7.77 7.48 5.27
CA LYS A 49 7.77 6.17 4.64
C LYS A 49 6.80 6.20 3.46
N LYS A 50 7.35 6.06 2.26
CA LYS A 50 6.60 5.96 1.02
C LYS A 50 6.68 4.52 0.52
N THR A 51 5.55 3.83 0.45
CA THR A 51 5.46 2.50 -0.14
C THR A 51 4.66 2.57 -1.42
N VAL A 52 5.27 2.08 -2.50
CA VAL A 52 4.63 1.90 -3.80
C VAL A 52 4.35 0.42 -3.99
N ILE A 53 3.07 0.08 -4.12
CA ILE A 53 2.62 -1.27 -4.42
C ILE A 53 2.24 -1.30 -5.90
N THR A 54 2.76 -2.26 -6.65
CA THR A 54 2.50 -2.43 -8.07
C THR A 54 2.07 -3.86 -8.37
N GLY A 55 1.19 -4.03 -9.36
CA GLY A 55 0.72 -5.34 -9.77
C GLY A 55 -0.44 -5.29 -10.75
N LYS A 56 -0.99 -6.46 -11.08
CA LYS A 56 -2.20 -6.58 -11.89
C LYS A 56 -3.36 -5.81 -11.23
N THR A 57 -4.11 -5.05 -12.01
CA THR A 57 -5.21 -4.18 -11.55
C THR A 57 -6.19 -4.88 -10.60
N THR A 58 -6.57 -6.13 -10.89
CA THR A 58 -7.47 -6.93 -10.05
C THR A 58 -6.90 -7.24 -8.67
N HIS A 59 -5.59 -7.54 -8.59
CA HIS A 59 -4.91 -7.83 -7.33
C HIS A 59 -4.69 -6.54 -6.54
N VAL A 60 -4.33 -5.46 -7.22
CA VAL A 60 -4.09 -4.16 -6.60
C VAL A 60 -5.39 -3.58 -6.04
N LEU A 61 -6.53 -3.73 -6.73
CA LEU A 61 -7.84 -3.33 -6.20
C LEU A 61 -8.22 -4.08 -4.91
N ARG A 62 -7.89 -5.38 -4.82
CA ARG A 62 -8.06 -6.14 -3.57
C ARG A 62 -7.13 -5.62 -2.47
N ALA A 63 -5.86 -5.39 -2.79
CA ALA A 63 -4.88 -4.82 -1.86
C ALA A 63 -5.34 -3.44 -1.35
N TYR A 64 -5.93 -2.61 -2.22
CA TYR A 64 -6.47 -1.29 -1.86
C TYR A 64 -7.59 -1.39 -0.83
N LYS A 65 -8.55 -2.30 -1.01
CA LYS A 65 -9.64 -2.50 -0.04
C LYS A 65 -9.12 -2.96 1.33
N ILE A 66 -8.14 -3.85 1.35
CA ILE A 66 -7.52 -4.35 2.59
C ILE A 66 -6.74 -3.23 3.28
N LEU A 67 -5.95 -2.47 2.53
CA LEU A 67 -5.24 -1.30 3.04
C LEU A 67 -6.18 -0.28 3.66
N PHE A 68 -7.31 -0.01 3.00
CA PHE A 68 -8.29 0.94 3.50
C PHE A 68 -8.87 0.45 4.83
N ARG A 69 -9.28 -0.83 4.90
CA ARG A 69 -9.80 -1.46 6.11
C ARG A 69 -8.82 -1.44 7.29
N GLU A 70 -7.55 -1.79 7.05
CA GLU A 70 -6.51 -1.76 8.10
C GLU A 70 -6.11 -0.33 8.50
N SER A 71 -6.30 0.65 7.60
CA SER A 71 -6.00 2.05 7.91
C SER A 71 -7.05 2.71 8.81
N GLU A 72 -8.29 2.22 8.79
CA GLU A 72 -9.37 2.66 9.69
C GLU A 72 -9.31 1.99 11.07
N GLN A 73 -8.37 1.06 11.28
CA GLN A 73 -8.18 0.30 12.51
C GLN A 73 -7.09 0.91 13.42
#